data_AF-A0A395W939-F1
#
_entry.id   AF-A0A395W939-F1
#
_cell.length_a   1.000
_cell.length_b   1.000
_cell.length_c   1.000
_cell.angle_alpha   90.00
_cell.angle_beta   90.00
_cell.angle_gamma   90.00
#
_symmetry.space_group_name_H-M   'P 1'
#
loop_
_entity.id
_entity.type
_entity.pdbx_description
1 polymer ?
#
loop_
_entity_poly.entity_id
_entity_poly.type
_entity_poly.pdbx_seq_one_letter_code
_entity_poly.pdbx_strand_id
1 'polypeptide(L)'
;MSLSAKQLGEKIGLNAQEMNTLLKEEGYLSGEPGNYNVTATGDSYVSEKSWSNGYGGYAARGYSYNVWDESILDRLDTSNENLRIIREKTSLERKNRRAEKEKRSQEYWQAHSPLYKKDNVNEEQLEISGTELIIGIGIVAGVSYLTYLGYSKIKNMYIKHKHKKEIQNRQD
;
A
#
# COMPACT_ATOMS: atom_id res chain seq x y z
N MET A 1 -18.26 0.53 24.56
CA MET A 1 -17.16 1.52 24.29
C MET A 1 -17.23 1.88 22.81
N SER A 2 -16.84 3.10 22.39
CA SER A 2 -16.82 3.46 20.95
C SER A 2 -15.48 3.14 20.29
N LEU A 3 -15.48 2.21 19.34
CA LEU A 3 -14.29 1.64 18.70
C LEU A 3 -14.29 1.90 17.19
N SER A 4 -13.13 2.21 16.63
CA SER A 4 -12.97 2.17 15.17
C SER A 4 -13.18 0.76 14.62
N ALA A 5 -13.54 0.62 13.33
CA ALA A 5 -13.65 -0.69 12.68
C ALA A 5 -12.36 -1.54 12.82
N LYS A 6 -11.19 -0.89 12.88
CA LYS A 6 -9.93 -1.58 13.17
C LYS A 6 -9.92 -2.22 14.56
N GLN A 7 -10.20 -1.43 15.60
CA GLN A 7 -10.20 -1.89 16.99
C GLN A 7 -11.30 -2.92 17.26
N LEU A 8 -12.45 -2.75 16.60
CA LEU A 8 -13.55 -3.71 16.65
C LEU A 8 -13.14 -5.05 16.02
N GLY A 9 -12.51 -5.01 14.84
CA GLY A 9 -12.00 -6.21 14.16
C GLY A 9 -10.92 -6.93 14.95
N GLU A 10 -10.01 -6.20 15.60
CA GLU A 10 -8.93 -6.79 16.42
C GLU A 10 -9.47 -7.71 17.53
N LYS A 11 -10.66 -7.42 18.08
CA LYS A 11 -11.31 -8.27 19.10
C LYS A 11 -11.74 -9.64 18.57
N ILE A 12 -12.00 -9.75 17.26
CA ILE A 12 -12.44 -10.98 16.59
C ILE A 12 -11.43 -11.48 15.54
N GLY A 13 -10.19 -10.98 15.60
CA GLY A 13 -9.11 -11.41 14.70
C GLY A 13 -9.29 -11.00 13.24
N LEU A 14 -9.97 -9.90 12.97
CA LEU A 14 -10.12 -9.28 11.66
C LEU A 14 -9.31 -7.97 11.56
N ASN A 15 -8.84 -7.64 10.36
CA ASN A 15 -8.35 -6.28 10.09
C ASN A 15 -9.50 -5.31 9.78
N ALA A 16 -9.19 -4.01 9.70
CA ALA A 16 -10.21 -2.98 9.48
C ALA A 16 -11.05 -3.18 8.20
N GLN A 17 -10.44 -3.69 7.13
CA GLN A 17 -11.14 -3.89 5.88
C GLN A 17 -12.08 -5.10 5.95
N GLU A 18 -11.60 -6.21 6.53
CA GLU A 18 -12.43 -7.39 6.79
C GLU A 18 -13.59 -7.08 7.73
N MET A 19 -13.36 -6.28 8.77
CA MET A 19 -14.42 -5.82 9.67
C MET A 19 -15.49 -5.02 8.91
N ASN A 20 -15.07 -4.09 8.04
CA ASN A 20 -16.01 -3.33 7.22
C ASN A 20 -16.77 -4.22 6.22
N THR A 21 -16.12 -5.27 5.68
CA THR A 21 -16.82 -6.27 4.86
C THR A 21 -17.86 -7.01 5.68
N LEU A 22 -17.53 -7.49 6.89
CA LEU A 22 -18.49 -8.16 7.77
C LEU A 22 -19.69 -7.25 8.08
N LEU A 23 -19.44 -6.00 8.47
CA LEU A 23 -20.50 -5.02 8.73
C LEU A 23 -21.38 -4.74 7.50
N LYS A 24 -20.81 -4.79 6.28
CA LYS A 24 -21.56 -4.66 5.03
C LYS A 24 -22.43 -5.89 4.77
N GLU A 25 -21.88 -7.09 4.88
CA GLU A 25 -22.61 -8.34 4.64
C GLU A 25 -23.77 -8.54 5.62
N GLU A 26 -23.59 -8.09 6.86
CA GLU A 26 -24.61 -8.12 7.91
C GLU A 26 -25.59 -6.93 7.82
N GLY A 27 -25.42 -6.06 6.81
CA GLY A 27 -26.36 -4.99 6.50
C GLY A 27 -26.26 -3.72 7.35
N TYR A 28 -25.20 -3.56 8.15
CA TYR A 28 -24.92 -2.34 8.93
C TYR A 28 -24.19 -1.26 8.09
N LEU A 29 -23.50 -1.68 7.03
CA LEU A 29 -22.89 -0.79 6.05
C LEU A 29 -23.35 -1.08 4.63
N SER A 30 -23.21 -0.08 3.77
CA SER A 30 -23.42 -0.16 2.33
C SER A 30 -22.28 0.54 1.59
N GLY A 31 -22.21 0.38 0.26
CA GLY A 31 -21.17 0.99 -0.57
C GLY A 31 -19.92 0.12 -0.71
N GLU A 32 -18.80 0.76 -1.03
CA GLU A 32 -17.56 0.09 -1.45
C GLU A 32 -16.38 0.47 -0.56
N PRO A 33 -15.29 -0.33 -0.54
CA PRO A 33 -14.12 -0.01 0.26
C PRO A 33 -13.56 1.39 -0.02
N GLY A 34 -13.57 2.23 1.01
CA GLY A 34 -13.17 3.64 0.94
C GLY A 34 -14.32 4.63 0.77
N ASN A 35 -15.55 4.14 0.56
CA ASN A 35 -16.76 4.94 0.46
C ASN A 35 -17.96 4.17 1.03
N TYR A 36 -17.89 3.86 2.32
CA TYR A 36 -18.98 3.18 3.03
C TYR A 36 -19.98 4.18 3.58
N ASN A 37 -21.26 3.80 3.55
CA ASN A 37 -22.34 4.54 4.18
C ASN A 37 -23.01 3.68 5.24
N VAL A 38 -23.33 4.29 6.38
CA VAL A 38 -24.13 3.68 7.44
C VAL A 38 -25.54 3.44 6.94
N THR A 39 -26.07 2.24 7.17
CA THR A 39 -27.47 1.91 6.85
C THR A 39 -28.38 2.28 8.04
N ALA A 40 -29.70 2.26 7.83
CA ALA A 40 -30.65 2.46 8.93
C ALA A 40 -30.45 1.46 10.09
N THR A 41 -30.02 0.23 9.79
CA THR A 41 -29.70 -0.79 10.79
C THR A 41 -28.40 -0.48 11.54
N GLY A 42 -27.41 0.10 10.85
CA GLY A 42 -26.13 0.52 11.42
C GLY A 42 -26.23 1.72 12.36
N ASP A 43 -27.20 2.60 12.13
CA ASP A 43 -27.31 3.91 12.78
C ASP A 43 -27.39 3.82 14.31
N SER A 44 -28.07 2.80 14.85
CA SER A 44 -28.20 2.61 16.30
C SER A 44 -26.88 2.21 17.00
N TYR A 45 -25.87 1.77 16.26
CA TYR A 45 -24.61 1.27 16.80
C TYR A 45 -23.41 2.14 16.43
N VAL A 46 -23.62 3.21 15.68
CA VAL A 46 -22.51 4.01 15.14
C VAL A 46 -22.66 5.46 15.56
N SER A 47 -21.52 6.09 15.75
CA SER A 47 -21.44 7.53 15.89
C SER A 47 -20.31 8.03 15.00
N GLU A 48 -20.52 9.19 14.38
CA GLU A 48 -19.49 9.83 13.60
C GLU A 48 -18.57 10.63 14.54
N LYS A 49 -17.26 10.45 14.39
CA LYS A 49 -16.26 11.35 14.95
C LYS A 49 -15.62 12.13 13.83
N SER A 50 -15.34 13.40 14.08
CA SER A 50 -14.62 14.25 13.15
C SER A 50 -13.35 14.77 13.79
N TRP A 51 -12.34 14.94 12.96
CA TRP A 51 -11.13 15.65 13.31
C TRP A 51 -10.91 16.75 12.28
N SER A 52 -10.52 17.93 12.75
CA SER A 52 -10.17 19.07 11.92
C SER A 52 -8.98 19.79 12.56
N ASN A 53 -8.07 20.29 11.73
CA ASN A 53 -6.99 21.18 12.19
C ASN A 53 -7.44 22.64 12.36
N GLY A 54 -8.74 22.93 12.23
CA GLY A 54 -9.31 24.27 12.37
C GLY A 54 -9.19 25.13 11.10
N TYR A 55 -9.40 26.43 11.24
CA TYR A 55 -9.36 27.37 10.11
C TYR A 55 -7.91 27.66 9.68
N GLY A 56 -7.43 26.91 8.68
CA GLY A 56 -6.07 27.01 8.14
C GLY A 56 -5.97 27.65 6.74
N GLY A 57 -7.01 28.36 6.28
CA GLY A 57 -7.08 28.84 4.89
C GLY A 57 -6.94 27.68 3.89
N TYR A 58 -6.00 27.79 2.95
CA TYR A 58 -5.67 26.73 1.97
C TYR A 58 -5.13 25.43 2.58
N ALA A 59 -4.73 25.42 3.86
CA ALA A 59 -4.21 24.25 4.56
C ALA A 59 -5.24 23.60 5.51
N ALA A 60 -6.49 24.07 5.50
CA ALA A 60 -7.56 23.46 6.28
C ALA A 60 -7.77 22.00 5.85
N ARG A 61 -7.75 21.09 6.82
CA ARG A 61 -7.97 19.66 6.63
C ARG A 61 -8.90 19.16 7.71
N GLY A 62 -9.88 18.38 7.28
CA GLY A 62 -10.74 17.64 8.18
C GLY A 62 -11.13 16.31 7.56
N TYR A 63 -11.43 15.35 8.41
CA TYR A 63 -12.01 14.09 8.01
C TYR A 63 -12.94 13.61 9.12
N SER A 64 -14.02 12.95 8.72
CA SER A 64 -14.86 12.20 9.62
C SER A 64 -14.60 10.70 9.48
N TYR A 65 -14.89 9.97 10.54
CA TYR A 65 -14.77 8.53 10.59
C TYR A 65 -15.78 7.95 11.57
N ASN A 66 -16.28 6.77 11.24
CA ASN A 66 -17.26 6.07 12.06
C ASN A 66 -16.58 5.36 13.22
N VAL A 67 -17.17 5.47 14.41
CA VAL A 67 -16.87 4.62 15.56
C VAL A 67 -18.13 3.88 15.99
N TRP A 68 -17.95 2.63 16.34
CA TRP A 68 -19.01 1.68 16.63
C TRP A 68 -19.09 1.41 18.12
N ASP A 69 -20.29 1.28 18.65
CA ASP A 69 -20.46 0.67 19.96
C ASP A 69 -20.07 -0.81 19.89
N GLU A 70 -19.28 -1.23 20.85
CA GLU A 70 -18.79 -2.59 20.99
C GLU A 70 -19.91 -3.63 21.08
N SER A 71 -21.10 -3.24 21.58
CA SER A 71 -22.31 -4.08 21.64
C SER A 71 -22.74 -4.64 20.28
N ILE A 72 -22.31 -4.04 19.17
CA ILE A 72 -22.58 -4.59 17.84
C ILE A 72 -21.98 -5.98 17.64
N LEU A 73 -20.89 -6.35 18.34
CA LEU A 73 -20.28 -7.67 18.22
C LEU A 73 -21.26 -8.80 18.61
N ASP A 74 -22.17 -8.54 19.56
CA ASP A 74 -23.19 -9.50 19.99
C ASP A 74 -24.27 -9.74 18.92
N ARG A 75 -24.28 -8.91 17.87
CA ARG A 75 -25.25 -8.96 16.77
C ARG A 75 -24.67 -9.52 15.48
N LEU A 76 -23.35 -9.75 15.42
CA LEU A 76 -22.65 -10.24 14.24
C LEU A 76 -22.44 -11.75 14.35
N ASP A 77 -22.49 -12.47 13.23
CA ASP A 77 -22.01 -13.85 13.18
C ASP A 77 -20.48 -13.87 13.22
N THR A 78 -19.93 -14.03 14.43
CA THR A 78 -18.48 -14.17 14.66
C THR A 78 -18.01 -15.63 14.65
N SER A 79 -18.77 -16.55 14.04
CA SER A 79 -18.35 -17.94 13.90
C SER A 79 -17.05 -18.04 13.08
N ASN A 80 -16.19 -19.01 13.42
CA ASN A 80 -14.94 -19.21 12.69
C ASN A 80 -15.15 -19.43 11.18
N GLU A 81 -16.28 -20.04 10.81
CA GLU A 81 -16.66 -20.25 9.41
C GLU A 81 -16.94 -18.92 8.71
N ASN A 82 -17.83 -18.09 9.27
CA ASN A 82 -18.16 -16.80 8.67
C ASN A 82 -16.93 -15.89 8.59
N LEU A 83 -16.11 -15.84 9.64
CA LEU A 83 -14.87 -15.08 9.63
C LEU A 83 -13.90 -15.56 8.54
N ARG A 84 -13.86 -16.87 8.22
CA ARG A 84 -13.07 -17.38 7.09
C ARG A 84 -13.62 -16.89 5.76
N ILE A 85 -14.94 -16.98 5.56
CA ILE A 85 -15.63 -16.51 4.35
C ILE A 85 -15.34 -15.00 4.12
N ILE A 86 -15.44 -14.19 5.16
CA ILE A 86 -15.17 -12.74 5.08
C ILE A 86 -13.72 -12.47 4.67
N ARG A 87 -12.74 -13.20 5.22
CA ARG A 87 -11.32 -13.07 4.84
C ARG A 87 -11.10 -13.43 3.37
N GLU A 88 -11.66 -14.54 2.90
CA GLU A 88 -11.55 -14.98 1.52
C GLU A 88 -12.18 -13.99 0.54
N LYS A 89 -13.41 -13.53 0.82
CA LYS A 89 -14.11 -12.51 0.05
C LYS A 89 -13.31 -11.22 -0.03
N THR A 90 -12.86 -10.70 1.10
CA THR A 90 -12.08 -9.46 1.17
C THR A 90 -10.77 -9.58 0.40
N SER A 91 -10.09 -10.73 0.50
CA SER A 91 -8.85 -11.01 -0.26
C SER A 91 -9.10 -11.04 -1.77
N LEU A 92 -10.17 -11.69 -2.22
CA LEU A 92 -10.54 -11.77 -3.64
C LEU A 92 -10.86 -10.39 -4.21
N GLU A 93 -11.68 -9.60 -3.52
CA GLU A 93 -12.00 -8.24 -3.95
C GLU A 93 -10.76 -7.35 -4.04
N ARG A 94 -9.81 -7.50 -3.11
CA ARG A 94 -8.53 -6.77 -3.15
C ARG A 94 -7.70 -7.16 -4.37
N LYS A 95 -7.67 -8.45 -4.74
CA LYS A 95 -6.98 -8.90 -5.95
C LYS A 95 -7.63 -8.31 -7.20
N ASN A 96 -8.96 -8.35 -7.29
CA ASN A 96 -9.70 -7.83 -8.44
C ASN A 96 -9.49 -6.33 -8.62
N ARG A 97 -9.61 -5.53 -7.54
CA ARG A 97 -9.35 -4.09 -7.59
C ARG A 97 -7.91 -3.74 -7.97
N ARG A 98 -6.92 -4.54 -7.56
CA ARG A 98 -5.52 -4.35 -7.96
C ARG A 98 -5.35 -4.59 -9.45
N ALA A 99 -5.87 -5.72 -9.95
CA ALA A 99 -5.81 -6.06 -11.37
C ALA A 99 -6.51 -4.99 -12.25
N GLU A 100 -7.67 -4.49 -11.81
CA GLU A 100 -8.40 -3.43 -12.51
C GLU A 100 -7.62 -2.11 -12.51
N LYS A 101 -7.04 -1.70 -11.37
CA LYS A 101 -6.19 -0.51 -11.28
C LYS A 101 -4.95 -0.62 -12.16
N GLU A 102 -4.32 -1.79 -12.21
CA GLU A 102 -3.17 -2.05 -13.08
C GLU A 102 -3.54 -1.95 -14.55
N LYS A 103 -4.65 -2.58 -14.97
CA LYS A 103 -5.17 -2.47 -16.34
C LYS A 103 -5.48 -1.02 -16.71
N ARG A 104 -6.20 -0.30 -15.86
CA ARG A 104 -6.53 1.12 -16.08
C ARG A 104 -5.29 1.99 -16.18
N SER A 105 -4.28 1.71 -15.34
CA SER A 105 -2.98 2.39 -15.41
C SER A 105 -2.28 2.12 -16.74
N GLN A 106 -2.22 0.86 -17.18
CA GLN A 106 -1.63 0.49 -18.48
C GLN A 106 -2.33 1.19 -19.65
N GLU A 107 -3.67 1.20 -19.66
CA GLU A 107 -4.47 1.90 -20.67
C GLU A 107 -4.24 3.41 -20.66
N TYR A 108 -4.19 4.03 -19.46
CA TYR A 108 -3.91 5.46 -19.31
C TYR A 108 -2.54 5.83 -19.88
N TRP A 109 -1.49 5.08 -19.53
CA TRP A 109 -0.14 5.32 -20.01
C TRP A 109 0.00 5.03 -21.51
N GLN A 110 -0.70 4.04 -22.05
CA GLN A 110 -0.79 3.80 -23.51
C GLN A 110 -1.36 4.99 -24.26
N ALA A 111 -2.42 5.59 -23.72
CA ALA A 111 -3.11 6.69 -24.37
C ALA A 111 -2.42 8.05 -24.21
N HIS A 112 -1.68 8.28 -23.11
CA HIS A 112 -1.18 9.61 -22.74
C HIS A 112 0.34 9.74 -22.69
N SER A 113 1.09 8.65 -22.85
CA SER A 113 2.56 8.72 -22.87
C SER A 113 3.07 8.79 -24.31
N PRO A 114 3.82 9.84 -24.69
CA PRO A 114 4.54 9.85 -25.97
C PRO A 114 5.64 8.78 -26.05
N LEU A 115 5.99 8.14 -24.91
CA LEU A 115 6.99 7.06 -24.80
C LEU A 115 6.35 5.66 -24.74
N TYR A 116 5.03 5.54 -24.63
CA TYR A 116 4.34 4.25 -24.63
C TYR A 116 3.92 3.89 -26.05
N LYS A 117 4.90 3.82 -26.96
CA LYS A 117 4.74 2.98 -28.14
C LYS A 117 5.11 1.57 -27.73
N LYS A 118 4.16 0.65 -27.86
CA LYS A 118 4.44 -0.78 -27.79
C LYS A 118 5.17 -1.18 -29.08
N ASP A 119 6.36 -0.64 -29.28
CA ASP A 119 7.27 -1.17 -30.29
C ASP A 119 7.74 -2.52 -29.75
N ASN A 120 7.65 -3.57 -30.57
CA ASN A 120 8.16 -4.89 -30.25
C ASN A 120 9.66 -4.77 -30.01
N VAL A 121 10.07 -4.59 -28.76
CA VAL A 121 11.49 -4.56 -28.38
C VAL A 121 11.99 -5.99 -28.53
N ASN A 122 12.59 -6.27 -29.69
CA ASN A 122 13.53 -7.38 -29.81
C ASN A 122 14.60 -7.18 -28.74
N GLU A 123 14.94 -8.25 -28.03
CA GLU A 123 16.03 -8.30 -27.05
C GLU A 123 17.36 -7.97 -27.74
N GLU A 124 17.66 -6.70 -27.97
CA GLU A 124 18.97 -6.27 -28.44
C GLU A 124 19.81 -5.86 -27.23
N GLN A 125 20.87 -6.64 -27.00
CA GLN A 125 21.86 -6.42 -25.96
C GLN A 125 22.57 -5.08 -26.19
N LEU A 126 22.43 -4.15 -25.25
CA LEU A 126 23.07 -2.84 -25.32
C LEU A 126 24.49 -2.92 -24.72
N GLU A 127 25.50 -2.92 -25.59
CA GLU A 127 26.90 -2.70 -25.21
C GLU A 127 27.11 -1.23 -24.83
N ILE A 128 27.52 -0.99 -23.58
CA ILE A 128 27.75 0.36 -23.04
C ILE A 128 29.21 0.75 -23.29
N SER A 129 29.45 1.67 -24.24
CA SER A 129 30.71 2.42 -24.34
C SER A 129 30.63 3.71 -23.52
N GLY A 130 31.71 4.00 -22.80
CA GLY A 130 31.70 4.72 -21.52
C GLY A 130 31.46 6.23 -21.49
N THR A 131 30.74 6.86 -22.42
CA THR A 131 30.54 8.33 -22.35
C THR A 131 29.15 8.90 -22.62
N GLU A 132 28.14 8.15 -23.08
CA GLU A 132 26.79 8.71 -23.19
C GLU A 132 25.72 7.76 -22.65
N LEU A 133 25.13 8.14 -21.50
CA LEU A 133 24.09 7.38 -20.83
C LEU A 133 22.72 7.97 -21.18
N ILE A 134 22.08 7.44 -22.22
CA ILE A 134 20.65 7.66 -22.49
C ILE A 134 19.86 6.67 -21.63
N ILE A 135 19.09 7.18 -20.66
CA ILE A 135 18.28 6.35 -19.75
C ILE A 135 16.96 5.98 -20.43
N GLY A 136 16.91 4.79 -21.02
CA GLY A 136 15.65 4.07 -21.30
C GLY A 136 15.17 3.37 -20.03
N ILE A 137 13.97 3.70 -19.56
CA ILE A 137 13.43 3.19 -18.29
C ILE A 137 12.92 1.76 -18.48
N GLY A 138 13.71 0.80 -18.00
CA GLY A 138 13.27 -0.55 -17.70
C GLY A 138 14.03 -1.09 -16.50
N ILE A 139 13.31 -1.72 -15.57
CA ILE A 139 13.80 -2.58 -14.48
C ILE A 139 14.12 -1.86 -13.14
N VAL A 140 13.06 -1.56 -12.38
CA VAL A 140 13.12 -1.17 -10.95
C VAL A 140 13.77 -2.25 -10.05
N ALA A 141 13.87 -3.51 -10.51
CA ALA A 141 14.61 -4.55 -9.78
C ALA A 141 16.15 -4.51 -10.02
N GLY A 142 16.60 -4.08 -11.21
CA GLY A 142 18.00 -4.05 -11.60
C GLY A 142 18.76 -2.85 -11.04
N VAL A 143 18.06 -1.71 -10.90
CA VAL A 143 18.63 -0.50 -10.29
C VAL A 143 19.09 -0.80 -8.86
N SER A 144 18.27 -1.51 -8.07
CA SER A 144 18.60 -1.91 -6.69
C SER A 144 19.89 -2.75 -6.61
N TYR A 145 20.04 -3.74 -7.50
CA TYR A 145 21.21 -4.63 -7.52
C TYR A 145 22.48 -3.93 -8.01
N LEU A 146 22.36 -3.02 -9.00
CA LEU A 146 23.49 -2.23 -9.49
C LEU A 146 23.94 -1.17 -8.47
N THR A 147 23.02 -0.52 -7.76
CA THR A 147 23.37 0.34 -6.62
C THR A 147 24.05 -0.45 -5.51
N TYR A 148 23.60 -1.69 -5.25
CA TYR A 148 24.22 -2.57 -4.26
C TYR A 148 25.66 -2.98 -4.64
N LEU A 149 25.91 -3.35 -5.89
CA LEU A 149 27.26 -3.69 -6.38
C LEU A 149 28.20 -2.49 -6.38
N GLY A 150 27.71 -1.32 -6.79
CA GLY A 150 28.46 -0.06 -6.72
C GLY A 150 28.87 0.28 -5.28
N TYR A 151 27.94 0.18 -4.34
CA TYR A 151 28.19 0.39 -2.91
C TYR A 151 29.22 -0.59 -2.34
N SER A 152 29.11 -1.89 -2.67
CA SER A 152 30.05 -2.92 -2.22
C SER A 152 31.49 -2.65 -2.67
N LYS A 153 31.68 -2.22 -3.93
CA LYS A 153 33.01 -1.95 -4.48
C LYS A 153 33.67 -0.73 -3.84
N ILE A 154 32.90 0.34 -3.60
CA ILE A 154 33.38 1.54 -2.90
C ILE A 154 33.73 1.22 -1.45
N LYS A 155 32.89 0.47 -0.74
CA LYS A 155 33.15 0.03 0.64
C LYS A 155 34.43 -0.79 0.74
N ASN A 156 34.67 -1.72 -0.19
CA ASN A 156 35.88 -2.53 -0.20
C ASN A 156 37.14 -1.70 -0.51
N MET A 157 37.05 -0.70 -1.40
CA MET A 157 38.16 0.23 -1.63
C MET A 157 38.46 1.06 -0.38
N TYR A 158 37.44 1.56 0.32
CA TYR A 158 37.62 2.32 1.56
C TYR A 158 38.29 1.48 2.65
N ILE A 159 37.83 0.24 2.86
CA ILE A 159 38.42 -0.69 3.83
C ILE A 159 39.89 -0.97 3.48
N LYS A 160 40.20 -1.22 2.20
CA LYS A 160 41.56 -1.49 1.74
C LYS A 160 42.48 -0.27 1.90
N HIS A 161 41.97 0.94 1.67
CA HIS A 161 42.71 2.19 1.89
C HIS A 161 42.97 2.44 3.38
N LYS A 162 41.97 2.19 4.24
CA LYS A 162 42.10 2.32 5.69
C LYS A 162 43.14 1.33 6.23
N HIS A 163 43.09 0.07 5.81
CA HIS A 163 44.08 -0.94 6.20
C HIS A 163 45.49 -0.57 5.74
N LYS A 164 45.65 -0.02 4.53
CA LYS A 164 46.96 0.42 4.03
C LYS A 164 47.52 1.59 4.86
N LYS A 165 46.68 2.55 5.27
CA LYS A 165 47.09 3.65 6.18
C LYS A 165 47.45 3.14 7.59
N GLU A 166 46.73 2.17 8.12
CA GLU A 166 47.04 1.59 9.43
C GLU A 166 48.32 0.75 9.46
N ILE A 167 48.71 0.14 8.34
CA ILE A 167 50.00 -0.58 8.22
C ILE A 167 51.15 0.42 8.12
N GLN A 168 50.95 1.53 7.39
CA GLN A 168 51.96 2.57 7.21
C GLN A 168 52.28 3.30 8.53
N ASN A 169 51.26 3.58 9.36
CA ASN A 169 51.43 4.21 10.68
C ASN A 169 52.02 3.28 11.76
N ARG A 170 52.29 1.99 11.48
CA ARG A 170 52.96 1.06 12.42
C ARG A 170 54.42 0.78 12.05
N GLN A 171 54.91 1.36 10.96
CA GLN A 171 56.29 1.21 10.48
C GLN A 171 57.12 2.49 10.66
N ASP A 172 56.52 3.54 11.23
CA ASP A 172 57.18 4.72 11.82
C ASP A 172 57.20 4.57 13.35
#